data_AF-A0A156P9T4-F1
#
_entry.id   AF-A0A156P9T4-F1
#
_cell.length_a   1.000
_cell.length_b   1.000
_cell.length_c   1.000
_cell.angle_alpha   90.00
_cell.angle_beta   90.00
_cell.angle_gamma   90.00
#
_symmetry.space_group_name_H-M   'P 1'
#
loop_
_entity.id
_entity.type
_entity.pdbx_description
1 polymer ?
#
loop_
_entity_poly.entity_id
_entity_poly.type
_entity_poly.pdbx_seq_one_letter_code
_entity_poly.pdbx_strand_id
1 'polypeptide(L)'
;MTEQSYGESLKFFSDWQKDPAKRTGLNVQHTLTRGEYPTVSIEIAPIRASGSSPDWKSKITVQLTRGELTAFCSVLFGLRSKAEGSYHGDAKNKSFAVYNNGKAGVAIILSERGNQLQNFINDDDRMELAVFAVRQLSNAWKVTPSDAIALLRQSAWMDRNLS
;
A
#
# COMPACT_ATOMS: atom_id res chain seq x y z
N MET A 1 -9.06 28.20 0.46
CA MET A 1 -8.86 26.79 0.83
C MET A 1 -9.33 25.97 -0.34
N THR A 2 -8.42 25.49 -1.18
CA THR A 2 -8.77 24.54 -2.23
C THR A 2 -9.11 23.22 -1.55
N GLU A 3 -10.35 22.75 -1.74
CA GLU A 3 -10.74 21.40 -1.37
C GLU A 3 -9.74 20.45 -2.02
N GLN A 4 -8.95 19.73 -1.22
CA GLN A 4 -8.27 18.55 -1.71
C GLN A 4 -9.38 17.61 -2.19
N SER A 5 -9.55 17.51 -3.51
CA SER A 5 -10.33 16.44 -4.11
C SER A 5 -9.72 15.13 -3.60
N TYR A 6 -10.40 14.52 -2.63
CA TYR A 6 -10.00 13.22 -2.12
C TYR A 6 -10.07 12.26 -3.31
N GLY A 7 -8.91 11.80 -3.78
CA GLY A 7 -8.82 10.85 -4.90
C GLY A 7 -9.56 9.54 -4.57
N GLU A 8 -9.75 8.71 -5.59
CA GLU A 8 -10.33 7.37 -5.46
C GLU A 8 -9.65 6.60 -4.31
N SER A 9 -10.43 5.82 -3.55
CA SER A 9 -9.92 5.06 -2.41
C SER A 9 -10.53 3.67 -2.35
N LEU A 10 -9.75 2.69 -1.90
CA LEU A 10 -10.12 1.29 -1.74
C LEU A 10 -9.89 0.86 -0.29
N LYS A 11 -10.84 0.12 0.29
CA LYS A 11 -10.81 -0.28 1.71
C LYS A 11 -10.94 -1.78 1.88
N PHE A 12 -10.17 -2.31 2.82
CA PHE A 12 -10.19 -3.73 3.22
C PHE A 12 -10.26 -3.85 4.74
N PHE A 13 -10.76 -4.98 5.23
CA PHE A 13 -10.95 -5.20 6.66
C PHE A 13 -10.45 -6.59 7.05
N SER A 14 -9.65 -6.65 8.12
CA SER A 14 -9.13 -7.90 8.70
C SER A 14 -9.78 -8.21 10.06
N ASP A 15 -11.07 -7.89 10.22
CA ASP A 15 -11.84 -8.09 11.45
C ASP A 15 -12.04 -9.58 11.82
N TRP A 16 -11.92 -10.47 10.83
CA TRP A 16 -11.90 -11.93 10.98
C TRP A 16 -10.70 -12.48 11.78
N GLN A 17 -9.67 -11.67 12.04
CA GLN A 17 -8.50 -12.09 12.82
C GLN A 17 -8.90 -12.51 14.24
N LYS A 18 -8.37 -13.65 14.69
CA LYS A 18 -8.62 -14.16 16.05
C LYS A 18 -8.02 -13.25 17.12
N ASP A 19 -6.82 -12.73 16.86
CA ASP A 19 -6.13 -11.78 17.72
C ASP A 19 -6.73 -10.37 17.50
N PRO A 20 -7.38 -9.76 18.51
CA PRO A 20 -7.96 -8.42 18.39
C PRO A 20 -6.95 -7.35 18.01
N ALA A 21 -5.67 -7.49 18.39
CA ALA A 21 -4.63 -6.53 18.03
C ALA A 21 -4.30 -6.53 16.53
N LYS A 22 -4.69 -7.59 15.81
CA LYS A 22 -4.48 -7.74 14.36
C LYS A 22 -5.70 -7.40 13.52
N ARG A 23 -6.81 -7.04 14.16
CA ARG A 23 -8.01 -6.56 13.48
C ARG A 23 -7.79 -5.11 13.08
N THR A 24 -7.69 -4.87 11.79
CA THR A 24 -7.44 -3.53 11.27
C THR A 24 -8.29 -3.26 10.03
N GLY A 25 -8.58 -1.99 9.79
CA GLY A 25 -9.02 -1.51 8.50
C GLY A 25 -7.82 -0.96 7.74
N LEU A 26 -7.77 -1.26 6.44
CA LEU A 26 -6.83 -0.69 5.50
C LEU A 26 -7.59 0.25 4.56
N ASN A 27 -7.02 1.42 4.30
CA ASN A 27 -7.48 2.34 3.26
C ASN A 27 -6.29 2.67 2.36
N VAL A 28 -6.43 2.49 1.06
CA VAL A 28 -5.43 2.90 0.07
C VAL A 28 -6.07 3.93 -0.84
N GLN A 29 -5.46 5.09 -0.97
CA GLN A 29 -6.02 6.22 -1.70
C GLN A 29 -5.04 6.70 -2.77
N HIS A 30 -5.55 7.00 -3.96
CA HIS A 30 -4.78 7.74 -4.96
C HIS A 30 -4.55 9.16 -4.48
N THR A 31 -3.29 9.58 -4.44
CA THR A 31 -2.90 10.92 -4.02
C THR A 31 -1.83 11.49 -4.96
N LEU A 32 -1.51 12.77 -4.75
CA LEU A 32 -0.38 13.41 -5.42
C LEU A 32 0.66 13.79 -4.36
N THR A 33 1.93 13.68 -4.71
CA THR A 33 3.00 14.28 -3.90
C THR A 33 2.90 15.81 -3.92
N ARG A 34 3.72 16.50 -3.11
CA ARG A 34 3.81 17.97 -3.16
C ARG A 34 4.21 18.51 -4.54
N GLY A 35 4.96 17.73 -5.33
CA GLY A 35 5.34 18.06 -6.70
C GLY A 35 4.35 17.54 -7.75
N GLU A 36 3.08 17.32 -7.36
CA GLU A 36 1.99 16.84 -8.24
C GLU A 36 2.24 15.49 -8.92
N TYR A 37 3.26 14.75 -8.48
CA TYR A 37 3.51 13.40 -8.99
C TYR A 37 2.48 12.40 -8.46
N PRO A 38 1.79 11.61 -9.31
CA PRO A 38 0.83 10.61 -8.88
C PRO A 38 1.46 9.53 -7.98
N THR A 39 0.83 9.28 -6.83
CA THR A 39 1.23 8.25 -5.87
C THR A 39 0.02 7.70 -5.10
N VAL A 40 0.24 6.84 -4.11
CA VAL A 40 -0.80 6.37 -3.19
C VAL A 40 -0.46 6.69 -1.74
N SER A 41 -1.49 6.93 -0.95
CA SER A 41 -1.41 6.96 0.52
C SER A 41 -2.02 5.69 1.08
N ILE A 42 -1.33 5.08 2.03
CA ILE A 42 -1.76 3.87 2.76
C ILE A 42 -2.09 4.30 4.18
N GLU A 43 -3.27 3.89 4.65
CA GLU A 43 -3.71 4.11 6.01
C GLU A 43 -4.12 2.79 6.66
N ILE A 44 -3.66 2.53 7.87
CA ILE A 44 -4.12 1.40 8.68
C ILE A 44 -4.68 1.93 9.99
N ALA A 45 -5.87 1.47 10.35
CA ALA A 45 -6.57 1.82 11.58
C ALA A 45 -6.94 0.56 12.38
N PRO A 46 -6.85 0.57 13.72
CA PRO A 46 -7.27 -0.56 14.53
C PRO A 46 -8.79 -0.73 14.54
N ILE A 47 -9.27 -1.97 14.59
CA ILE A 47 -10.67 -2.32 14.82
C ILE A 47 -10.78 -2.80 16.27
N ARG A 48 -11.37 -1.97 17.13
CA ARG A 48 -11.37 -2.20 18.59
C ARG A 48 -12.34 -3.29 19.04
N ALA A 49 -13.42 -3.51 18.30
CA ALA A 49 -14.40 -4.55 18.58
C ALA A 49 -14.79 -5.30 17.30
N SER A 50 -15.10 -6.59 17.41
CA SER A 50 -15.57 -7.37 16.25
C SER A 50 -16.84 -6.74 15.67
N GLY A 51 -16.91 -6.57 14.34
CA GLY A 51 -18.05 -5.93 13.67
C GLY A 51 -18.15 -4.41 13.86
N SER A 52 -17.19 -3.77 14.54
CA SER A 52 -17.13 -2.30 14.60
C SER A 52 -16.38 -1.73 13.40
N SER A 53 -16.68 -0.48 13.04
CA SER A 53 -15.86 0.25 12.08
C SER A 53 -14.43 0.45 12.60
N PRO A 54 -13.42 0.55 11.71
CA PRO A 54 -12.07 0.91 12.12
C PRO A 54 -12.03 2.30 12.75
N ASP A 55 -11.21 2.45 13.78
CA ASP A 55 -10.97 3.72 14.43
C ASP A 55 -10.01 4.57 13.59
N TRP A 56 -10.55 5.19 12.53
CA TRP A 56 -9.79 6.05 11.61
C TRP A 56 -9.17 7.28 12.27
N LYS A 57 -9.57 7.65 13.50
CA LYS A 57 -8.90 8.71 14.25
C LYS A 57 -7.53 8.28 14.77
N SER A 58 -7.33 6.98 15.00
CA SER A 58 -6.09 6.38 15.48
C SER A 58 -5.29 5.70 14.36
N LYS A 59 -5.48 6.13 13.11
CA LYS A 59 -4.81 5.55 11.95
C LYS A 59 -3.35 5.97 11.86
N ILE A 60 -2.50 5.09 11.32
CA ILE A 60 -1.19 5.47 10.79
C ILE A 60 -1.35 5.70 9.29
N THR A 61 -0.86 6.83 8.78
CA THR A 61 -0.88 7.17 7.35
C THR A 61 0.54 7.34 6.82
N VAL A 62 0.86 6.68 5.70
CA VAL A 62 2.11 6.83 4.94
C VAL A 62 1.77 7.09 3.48
N GLN A 63 2.35 8.16 2.90
CA GLN A 63 2.28 8.42 1.46
C GLN A 63 3.52 7.82 0.80
N LEU A 64 3.34 6.94 -0.19
CA LEU A 64 4.48 6.34 -0.88
C LEU A 64 5.21 7.40 -1.73
N THR A 65 6.53 7.30 -1.79
CA THR A 65 7.35 7.99 -2.79
C THR A 65 7.18 7.32 -4.17
N ARG A 66 7.72 7.96 -5.21
CA ARG A 66 7.77 7.42 -6.57
C ARG A 66 8.37 6.01 -6.65
N GLY A 67 9.51 5.81 -6.00
CA GLY A 67 10.21 4.51 -6.01
C GLY A 67 9.44 3.45 -5.23
N GLU A 68 8.85 3.85 -4.09
CA GLU A 68 8.08 2.96 -3.24
C GLU A 68 6.76 2.52 -3.90
N LEU A 69 6.07 3.37 -4.65
CA LEU A 69 4.89 2.94 -5.43
C LEU A 69 5.26 1.83 -6.42
N THR A 70 6.39 1.97 -7.12
CA THR A 70 6.88 0.95 -8.07
C THR A 70 7.16 -0.37 -7.35
N ALA A 71 7.84 -0.31 -6.20
CA ALA A 71 8.15 -1.48 -5.39
C ALA A 71 6.88 -2.12 -4.80
N PHE A 72 5.93 -1.31 -4.34
CA PHE A 72 4.63 -1.75 -3.83
C PHE A 72 3.84 -2.52 -4.89
N CYS A 73 3.67 -1.96 -6.09
CA CYS A 73 3.07 -2.67 -7.21
C CYS A 73 3.81 -3.97 -7.54
N SER A 74 5.14 -3.97 -7.51
CA SER A 74 5.95 -5.17 -7.76
C SER A 74 5.65 -6.29 -6.76
N VAL A 75 5.41 -5.96 -5.49
CA VAL A 75 5.04 -6.95 -4.46
C VAL A 75 3.62 -7.47 -4.68
N LEU A 76 2.66 -6.59 -4.99
CA LEU A 76 1.27 -6.98 -5.25
C LEU A 76 1.12 -7.90 -6.47
N PHE A 77 1.92 -7.69 -7.52
CA PHE A 77 1.99 -8.60 -8.68
C PHE A 77 2.86 -9.84 -8.44
N GLY A 78 3.45 -9.98 -7.25
CA GLY A 78 4.32 -11.10 -6.90
C GLY A 78 5.65 -11.15 -7.64
N LEU A 79 6.10 -10.01 -8.18
CA LEU A 79 7.38 -9.86 -8.84
C LEU A 79 8.54 -9.71 -7.83
N ARG A 80 8.22 -9.23 -6.63
CA ARG A 80 9.12 -9.12 -5.47
C ARG A 80 8.46 -9.74 -4.24
N SER A 81 9.28 -10.24 -3.31
CA SER A 81 8.80 -10.80 -2.04
C SER A 81 8.47 -9.73 -0.99
N LYS A 82 9.17 -8.59 -1.04
CA LYS A 82 8.98 -7.48 -0.09
C LYS A 82 9.31 -6.11 -0.68
N ALA A 83 8.74 -5.07 -0.08
CA ALA A 83 9.13 -3.67 -0.26
C ALA A 83 8.96 -2.92 1.07
N GLU A 84 9.93 -2.06 1.39
CA GLU A 84 10.04 -1.36 2.66
C GLU A 84 10.42 0.10 2.41
N GLY A 85 9.99 0.99 3.29
CA GLY A 85 10.33 2.41 3.24
C GLY A 85 10.20 3.07 4.59
N SER A 86 11.08 4.02 4.88
CA SER A 86 11.26 4.63 6.20
C SER A 86 11.37 6.14 6.07
N TYR A 87 11.37 6.83 7.22
CA TYR A 87 11.51 8.30 7.31
C TYR A 87 10.34 9.09 6.72
N HIS A 88 9.13 8.51 6.79
CA HIS A 88 7.89 9.15 6.36
C HIS A 88 7.32 10.09 7.42
N GLY A 89 6.48 11.05 6.97
CA GLY A 89 5.84 12.07 7.81
C GLY A 89 6.79 13.21 8.22
N ASP A 90 6.22 14.29 8.75
CA ASP A 90 6.99 15.50 9.10
C ASP A 90 8.07 15.22 10.16
N ALA A 91 7.78 14.31 11.09
CA ALA A 91 8.71 13.88 12.14
C ALA A 91 9.65 12.73 11.70
N LYS A 92 9.60 12.30 10.43
CA LYS A 92 10.46 11.23 9.85
C LYS A 92 10.51 9.94 10.67
N ASN A 93 9.38 9.58 11.28
CA ASN A 93 9.29 8.49 12.25
C ASN A 93 8.23 7.45 11.86
N LYS A 94 7.80 7.49 10.60
CA LYS A 94 6.89 6.51 10.02
C LYS A 94 7.61 5.63 9.01
N SER A 95 7.14 4.40 8.88
CA SER A 95 7.60 3.45 7.88
C SER A 95 6.46 2.60 7.36
N PHE A 96 6.65 2.01 6.18
CA PHE A 96 5.80 0.96 5.66
C PHE A 96 6.63 -0.27 5.29
N ALA A 97 5.99 -1.42 5.34
CA ALA A 97 6.49 -2.65 4.75
C ALA A 97 5.33 -3.41 4.11
N VAL A 98 5.57 -4.02 2.96
CA VAL A 98 4.63 -4.93 2.31
C VAL A 98 5.33 -6.24 1.99
N TYR A 99 4.67 -7.36 2.29
CA TYR A 99 5.19 -8.71 2.09
C TYR A 99 4.23 -9.53 1.25
N ASN A 100 4.73 -10.16 0.20
CA ASN A 100 3.98 -11.14 -0.58
C ASN A 100 4.15 -12.52 0.03
N ASN A 101 3.05 -13.07 0.55
CA ASN A 101 2.99 -14.37 1.22
C ASN A 101 2.47 -15.48 0.28
N GLY A 102 2.61 -15.31 -1.04
CA GLY A 102 2.14 -16.26 -2.03
C GLY A 102 0.62 -16.39 -2.04
N LYS A 103 0.11 -17.62 -1.91
CA LYS A 103 -1.33 -17.90 -1.86
C LYS A 103 -2.02 -17.41 -0.59
N ALA A 104 -1.24 -17.10 0.47
CA ALA A 104 -1.80 -16.50 1.68
C ALA A 104 -2.05 -14.99 1.54
N GLY A 105 -1.85 -14.42 0.36
CA GLY A 105 -2.09 -13.00 0.06
C GLY A 105 -0.90 -12.11 0.43
N VAL A 106 -1.17 -10.93 0.99
CA VAL A 106 -0.16 -9.92 1.33
C VAL A 106 -0.36 -9.39 2.75
N ALA A 107 0.74 -9.13 3.44
CA ALA A 107 0.75 -8.36 4.68
C ALA A 107 1.23 -6.94 4.42
N ILE A 108 0.46 -5.94 4.85
CA ILE A 108 0.84 -4.53 4.83
C ILE A 108 1.00 -4.06 6.26
N ILE A 109 2.13 -3.42 6.54
CA ILE A 109 2.52 -3.00 7.88
C ILE A 109 2.86 -1.51 7.83
N LEU A 110 2.28 -0.73 8.73
CA LEU A 110 2.67 0.65 8.97
C LEU A 110 3.18 0.79 10.40
N SER A 111 4.25 1.56 10.58
CA SER A 111 4.78 1.86 11.91
C SER A 111 4.90 3.36 12.13
N GLU A 112 4.73 3.82 13.37
CA GLU A 112 4.92 5.20 13.81
C GLU A 112 5.44 5.20 15.25
N ARG A 113 6.64 5.74 15.49
CA ARG A 113 7.25 5.87 16.84
C ARG A 113 7.24 4.56 17.66
N GLY A 114 7.45 3.42 17.01
CA GLY A 114 7.44 2.10 17.65
C GLY A 114 6.06 1.46 17.82
N ASN A 115 4.97 2.20 17.57
CA ASN A 115 3.65 1.59 17.37
C ASN A 115 3.57 0.98 15.97
N GLN A 116 2.98 -0.20 15.86
CA GLN A 116 2.87 -0.93 14.60
C GLN A 116 1.45 -1.43 14.40
N LEU A 117 0.90 -1.17 13.20
CA LEU A 117 -0.35 -1.74 12.74
C LEU A 117 -0.09 -2.58 11.50
N GLN A 118 -0.78 -3.72 11.40
CA GLN A 118 -0.70 -4.61 10.26
C GLN A 118 -2.09 -4.96 9.74
N ASN A 119 -2.21 -5.09 8.43
CA ASN A 119 -3.40 -5.58 7.75
C ASN A 119 -3.03 -6.74 6.83
N PHE A 120 -3.82 -7.80 6.89
CA PHE A 120 -3.69 -8.96 6.01
C PHE A 120 -4.78 -8.92 4.97
N ILE A 121 -4.36 -9.07 3.72
CA ILE A 121 -5.23 -9.11 2.55
C ILE A 121 -5.07 -10.48 1.91
N ASN A 122 -6.19 -11.13 1.53
CA ASN A 122 -6.15 -12.41 0.82
C ASN A 122 -5.66 -12.24 -0.63
N ASP A 123 -5.62 -13.31 -1.42
CA ASP A 123 -5.15 -13.27 -2.80
C ASP A 123 -6.11 -12.56 -3.77
N ASP A 124 -7.43 -12.71 -3.59
CA ASP A 124 -8.44 -12.02 -4.39
C ASP A 124 -8.40 -10.49 -4.18
N ASP A 125 -8.47 -10.05 -2.93
CA ASP A 125 -8.38 -8.66 -2.51
C ASP A 125 -7.02 -8.05 -2.89
N ARG A 126 -5.94 -8.85 -2.86
CA ARG A 126 -4.62 -8.43 -3.33
C ARG A 126 -4.67 -8.09 -4.82
N MET A 127 -5.36 -8.88 -5.64
CA MET A 127 -5.49 -8.59 -7.07
C MET A 127 -6.25 -7.28 -7.31
N GLU A 128 -7.33 -7.06 -6.56
CA GLU A 128 -8.09 -5.80 -6.62
C GLU A 128 -7.19 -4.60 -6.26
N LEU A 129 -6.44 -4.71 -5.16
CA LEU A 129 -5.47 -3.68 -4.76
C LEU A 129 -4.35 -3.49 -5.80
N ALA A 130 -3.89 -4.56 -6.45
CA ALA A 130 -2.88 -4.50 -7.50
C ALA A 130 -3.38 -3.68 -8.71
N VAL A 131 -4.62 -3.93 -9.15
CA VAL A 131 -5.27 -3.17 -10.23
C VAL A 131 -5.44 -1.71 -9.82
N PHE A 132 -5.90 -1.46 -8.60
CA PHE A 132 -6.06 -0.11 -8.08
C PHE A 132 -4.73 0.66 -8.06
N ALA A 133 -3.66 0.07 -7.53
CA ALA A 133 -2.36 0.71 -7.43
C ALA A 133 -1.67 0.89 -8.80
N VAL A 134 -1.81 -0.08 -9.72
CA VAL A 134 -1.15 0.01 -11.03
C VAL A 134 -1.76 1.08 -11.94
N ARG A 135 -3.05 1.38 -11.80
CA ARG A 135 -3.69 2.51 -12.49
C ARG A 135 -3.03 3.84 -12.10
N GLN A 136 -2.71 3.99 -10.81
CA GLN A 136 -2.03 5.19 -10.35
C GLN A 136 -0.57 5.22 -10.79
N LEU A 137 0.11 4.08 -10.80
CA LEU A 137 1.47 3.96 -11.34
C LEU A 137 1.51 4.28 -12.85
N SER A 138 0.52 3.82 -13.62
CA SER A 138 0.44 4.10 -15.05
C SER A 138 0.21 5.58 -15.32
N ASN A 139 -0.62 6.25 -14.51
CA ASN A 139 -0.74 7.71 -14.53
C ASN A 139 0.60 8.39 -14.21
N ALA A 140 1.32 7.90 -13.20
CA ALA A 140 2.62 8.42 -12.78
C ALA A 140 3.71 8.27 -13.86
N TRP A 141 3.65 7.20 -14.65
CA TRP A 141 4.57 6.92 -15.75
C TRP A 141 4.11 7.46 -17.10
N LYS A 142 2.86 7.93 -17.20
CA LYS A 142 2.22 8.39 -18.44
C LYS A 142 2.19 7.30 -19.53
N VAL A 143 1.85 6.08 -19.11
CA VAL A 143 1.71 4.90 -19.98
C VAL A 143 0.37 4.22 -19.72
N THR A 144 0.01 3.22 -20.53
CA THR A 144 -1.19 2.43 -20.24
C THR A 144 -0.96 1.49 -19.05
N PRO A 145 -2.01 1.02 -18.35
CA PRO A 145 -1.86 0.00 -17.30
C PRO A 145 -1.15 -1.28 -17.79
N SER A 146 -1.40 -1.69 -19.03
CA SER A 146 -0.72 -2.84 -19.65
C SER A 146 0.78 -2.60 -19.81
N ASP A 147 1.19 -1.40 -20.26
CA ASP A 147 2.60 -1.05 -20.40
C ASP A 147 3.28 -0.98 -19.02
N ALA A 148 2.60 -0.43 -18.01
CA ALA A 148 3.12 -0.40 -16.65
C ALA A 148 3.39 -1.82 -16.11
N ILE A 149 2.48 -2.77 -16.35
CA ILE A 149 2.69 -4.18 -15.98
C ILE A 149 3.87 -4.78 -16.76
N ALA A 150 3.99 -4.51 -18.06
CA ALA A 150 5.10 -5.00 -18.88
C ALA A 150 6.46 -4.46 -18.38
N LEU A 151 6.53 -3.18 -18.04
CA LEU A 151 7.72 -2.54 -17.49
C LEU A 151 8.08 -3.06 -16.10
N LEU A 152 7.10 -3.31 -15.23
CA LEU A 152 7.33 -3.96 -13.94
C LEU A 152 7.93 -5.36 -14.10
N ARG A 153 7.42 -6.16 -15.04
CA ARG A 153 7.97 -7.49 -15.35
C ARG A 153 9.40 -7.39 -15.89
N GLN A 154 9.67 -6.45 -16.78
CA GLN A 154 11.02 -6.20 -17.30
C GLN A 154 11.98 -5.78 -16.18
N SER A 155 11.57 -4.88 -15.28
CA SER A 155 12.36 -4.49 -14.12
C SER A 155 12.69 -5.69 -13.23
N ALA A 156 11.70 -6.55 -12.96
CA ALA A 156 11.91 -7.75 -12.15
C ALA A 156 12.83 -8.77 -12.83
N TRP A 157 12.79 -8.85 -14.17
CA TRP A 157 13.73 -9.66 -14.94
C TRP A 157 15.15 -9.09 -14.84
N MET A 158 15.32 -7.78 -15.01
CA MET A 158 16.62 -7.11 -14.89
C MET A 158 17.24 -7.33 -13.51
N ASP A 159 16.45 -7.15 -12.44
CA ASP A 159 16.89 -7.36 -11.05
C ASP A 159 17.43 -8.78 -10.80
N ARG A 160 16.95 -9.78 -11.54
CA ARG A 160 17.34 -11.20 -11.37
C ARG A 160 18.51 -11.63 -12.25
N ASN A 161 18.77 -10.92 -13.36
CA ASN A 161 19.65 -11.38 -14.43
C ASN A 161 20.82 -10.44 -14.73
N LEU A 162 20.78 -9.19 -14.24
CA LEU A 162 21.84 -8.20 -14.45
C LEU A 162 22.65 -7.90 -13.18
N SER A 163 22.46 -8.72 -12.13
CA SER A 163 23.19 -8.65 -10.85
C SER A 163 24.58 -9.27 -10.96
#